data_AF-A0A933PIM8-F1
#
_entry.id   AF-A0A933PIM8-F1
#
_cell.length_a   1.000
_cell.length_b   1.000
_cell.length_c   1.000
_cell.angle_alpha   90.00
_cell.angle_beta   90.00
_cell.angle_gamma   90.00
#
_symmetry.space_group_name_H-M   'P 1'
#
loop_
_entity.id
_entity.type
_entity.pdbx_description
1 polymer ?
#
loop_
_entity_poly.entity_id
_entity_poly.type
_entity_poly.pdbx_seq_one_letter_code
_entity_poly.pdbx_strand_id
1 'polypeptide(L)'
;MSLDVVPGPATSEAGDEVAAAAPGPRRVPVPWGTVVALAVLVSLADVFLVVSLQGAVGSIERAQGPFALWLEVSALVLPFQVGAVLLALRIARRRVGPSIRTLRTLAVAGALVVATTSVVGAGALVANAARDYQFQASEADRMAYMHHGSATVAGAAAAAATPGRNDATCVGPCHAKRATLRAHARGIAHVAPFVVLANLVVVGWVVAMAGGSLDASPRRRRPATA
;
A
#
# COMPACT_ATOMS: atom_id res chain seq x y z
N MET A 1 -92.21 -9.46 20.68
CA MET A 1 -90.78 -9.38 21.04
C MET A 1 -89.99 -9.48 19.75
N SER A 2 -89.77 -8.33 19.10
CA SER A 2 -88.94 -8.19 17.90
C SER A 2 -87.67 -7.46 18.32
N LEU A 3 -86.51 -8.03 17.98
CA LEU A 3 -85.20 -7.43 18.21
C LEU A 3 -84.83 -6.66 16.94
N ASP A 4 -84.80 -5.34 17.02
CA ASP A 4 -84.21 -4.48 16.00
C ASP A 4 -82.68 -4.51 16.15
N VAL A 5 -82.01 -5.09 15.15
CA VAL A 5 -80.55 -5.06 14.99
C VAL A 5 -80.20 -3.78 14.24
N VAL A 6 -79.62 -2.81 14.95
CA VAL A 6 -79.05 -1.59 14.38
C VAL A 6 -77.62 -1.89 13.91
N PRO A 7 -77.25 -1.67 12.64
CA PRO A 7 -75.87 -1.79 12.19
C PRO A 7 -75.16 -0.43 12.19
N GLY A 8 -73.98 -0.35 12.84
CA GLY A 8 -73.01 0.71 12.59
C GLY A 8 -71.91 0.81 13.64
N PRO A 9 -70.80 1.52 13.36
CA PRO A 9 -70.04 1.62 12.12
C PRO A 9 -68.78 0.75 12.16
N ALA A 10 -68.32 0.25 11.01
CA ALA A 10 -67.01 -0.36 10.88
C ALA A 10 -65.94 0.71 11.10
N THR A 11 -65.36 0.79 12.30
CA THR A 11 -64.09 1.48 12.50
C THR A 11 -63.02 0.64 11.82
N SER A 12 -62.67 1.06 10.60
CA SER A 12 -61.45 0.65 9.93
C SER A 12 -60.28 1.09 10.80
N GLU A 13 -59.85 0.21 11.71
CA GLU A 13 -58.48 0.22 12.23
C GLU A 13 -57.57 -0.18 11.07
N ALA A 14 -57.43 0.74 10.11
CA ALA A 14 -56.26 0.80 9.28
C ALA A 14 -55.10 1.05 10.25
N GLY A 15 -54.48 -0.03 10.69
CA GLY A 15 -53.17 0.00 11.30
C GLY A 15 -52.24 0.71 10.34
N ASP A 16 -52.09 2.02 10.53
CA ASP A 16 -50.88 2.76 10.23
C ASP A 16 -49.78 2.14 11.11
N GLU A 17 -49.38 0.92 10.75
CA GLU A 17 -48.02 0.46 10.87
C GLU A 17 -47.22 1.45 10.03
N VAL A 18 -46.95 2.62 10.62
CA VAL A 18 -45.80 3.44 10.30
C VAL A 18 -44.64 2.51 10.58
N ALA A 19 -44.29 1.72 9.55
CA ALA A 19 -43.08 0.94 9.46
C ALA A 19 -41.97 1.96 9.62
N ALA A 20 -41.60 2.19 10.88
CA ALA A 20 -40.55 3.09 11.29
C ALA A 20 -39.31 2.59 10.56
N ALA A 21 -39.01 3.27 9.45
CA ALA A 21 -37.95 2.89 8.54
C ALA A 21 -36.71 2.68 9.38
N ALA A 22 -36.28 1.42 9.47
CA ALA A 22 -35.16 1.04 10.31
C ALA A 22 -34.00 1.99 9.97
N PRO A 23 -33.38 2.67 10.95
CA PRO A 23 -32.35 3.64 10.68
C PRO A 23 -31.25 2.94 9.87
N GLY A 24 -31.10 3.38 8.62
CA GLY A 24 -30.14 2.80 7.70
C GLY A 24 -28.74 2.77 8.32
N PRO A 25 -27.89 1.79 7.96
CA PRO A 25 -26.59 1.61 8.58
C PRO A 25 -25.79 2.92 8.54
N ARG A 26 -25.57 3.52 9.71
CA ARG A 26 -24.77 4.73 9.87
C ARG A 26 -23.35 4.43 9.39
N ARG A 27 -22.95 5.05 8.28
CA ARG A 27 -21.59 4.96 7.75
C ARG A 27 -20.64 5.59 8.77
N VAL A 28 -19.73 4.79 9.33
CA VAL A 28 -18.67 5.31 10.21
C VAL A 28 -17.72 6.15 9.36
N PRO A 29 -17.54 7.45 9.67
CA PRO A 29 -16.66 8.32 8.90
C PRO A 29 -15.22 7.80 8.93
N VAL A 30 -14.56 7.83 7.77
CA VAL A 30 -13.14 7.47 7.65
C VAL A 30 -12.32 8.64 8.21
N PRO A 31 -11.38 8.42 9.14
CA PRO A 31 -10.52 9.48 9.67
C PRO A 31 -9.47 9.87 8.62
N TRP A 32 -9.88 10.68 7.65
CA TRP A 32 -9.04 11.08 6.51
C TRP A 32 -7.72 11.72 6.92
N GLY A 33 -7.70 12.53 7.99
CA GLY A 33 -6.47 13.12 8.52
C GLY A 33 -5.43 12.06 8.89
N THR A 34 -5.84 10.99 9.58
CA THR A 34 -4.94 9.88 9.96
C THR A 34 -4.49 9.08 8.75
N VAL A 35 -5.37 8.84 7.78
CA VAL A 35 -5.03 8.11 6.55
C VAL A 35 -3.97 8.86 5.75
N VAL A 36 -4.18 10.16 5.52
CA VAL A 36 -3.25 11.00 4.75
C VAL A 36 -1.93 11.14 5.50
N ALA A 37 -1.95 11.45 6.81
CA ALA A 37 -0.73 11.57 7.60
C ALA A 37 0.10 10.28 7.60
N LEU A 38 -0.54 9.13 7.77
CA LEU A 38 0.13 7.84 7.73
C LEU A 38 0.71 7.53 6.35
N ALA A 39 -0.06 7.76 5.28
CA ALA A 39 0.41 7.56 3.91
C ALA A 39 1.62 8.45 3.58
N VAL A 40 1.60 9.72 4.01
CA VAL A 40 2.72 10.64 3.85
C VAL A 40 3.96 10.14 4.60
N LEU A 41 3.82 9.79 5.88
CA LEU A 41 4.96 9.31 6.69
C LEU A 41 5.59 8.05 6.11
N VAL A 42 4.75 7.07 5.74
CA VAL A 42 5.22 5.82 5.12
C VAL A 42 5.88 6.09 3.77
N SER A 43 5.29 6.94 2.93
CA SER A 43 5.88 7.30 1.63
C SER A 43 7.26 7.95 1.80
N LEU A 44 7.39 8.89 2.73
CA LEU A 44 8.66 9.59 2.98
C LEU A 44 9.73 8.62 3.51
N ALA A 45 9.36 7.73 4.43
CA ALA A 45 10.26 6.74 5.02
C ALA A 45 10.73 5.71 3.97
N ASP A 46 9.82 5.15 3.17
CA ASP A 46 10.14 4.17 2.15
C ASP A 46 11.10 4.77 1.11
N VAL A 47 10.77 5.95 0.55
CA VAL A 47 11.61 6.58 -0.49
C VAL A 47 12.95 7.05 0.09
N PHE A 48 12.98 7.48 1.35
CA PHE A 48 14.24 7.84 2.03
C PHE A 48 15.20 6.64 2.10
N LEU A 49 14.70 5.45 2.47
CA LEU A 49 15.53 4.24 2.48
C LEU A 49 16.07 3.92 1.10
N VAL A 50 15.24 4.00 0.06
CA VAL A 50 15.66 3.72 -1.32
C VAL A 50 16.79 4.66 -1.74
N VAL A 51 16.60 5.97 -1.57
CA VAL A 51 17.58 6.99 -1.96
C VAL A 51 18.88 6.83 -1.15
N SER A 52 18.79 6.55 0.15
CA SER A 52 19.95 6.36 1.02
C SER A 52 20.77 5.14 0.64
N LEU A 53 20.10 4.01 0.32
CA LEU A 53 20.77 2.81 -0.17
C LEU A 53 21.45 3.06 -1.51
N GLN A 54 20.78 3.73 -2.45
CA GLN A 54 21.38 4.09 -3.74
C GLN A 54 22.63 4.98 -3.58
N GLY A 55 22.62 5.93 -2.65
CA GLY A 55 23.79 6.72 -2.28
C GLY A 55 24.93 5.88 -1.71
N ALA A 56 24.61 4.92 -0.84
CA ALA A 56 25.60 4.03 -0.22
C ALA A 56 26.29 3.07 -1.21
N VAL A 57 25.62 2.66 -2.30
CA VAL A 57 26.23 1.82 -3.36
C VAL A 57 27.13 2.63 -4.31
N GLY A 58 27.29 3.94 -4.11
CA GLY A 58 28.29 4.74 -4.82
C GLY A 58 27.81 5.36 -6.14
N SER A 59 26.50 5.59 -6.30
CA SER A 59 25.97 6.42 -7.40
C SER A 59 26.24 7.91 -7.14
N ILE A 60 27.51 8.32 -7.20
CA ILE A 60 27.95 9.69 -6.85
C ILE A 60 27.50 10.70 -7.92
N GLU A 61 27.29 10.28 -9.17
CA GLU A 61 26.83 11.20 -10.25
C GLU A 61 25.38 11.67 -10.08
N ARG A 62 24.52 10.90 -9.40
CA ARG A 62 23.13 11.31 -9.09
C ARG A 62 23.00 12.08 -7.77
N ALA A 63 24.10 12.36 -7.07
CA ALA A 63 24.09 12.98 -5.74
C ALA A 63 23.94 14.51 -5.74
N GLN A 64 23.78 15.16 -6.89
CA GLN A 64 23.66 16.64 -6.95
C GLN A 64 22.26 17.17 -6.57
N GLY A 65 21.29 16.31 -6.29
CA GLY A 65 19.95 16.71 -5.80
C GLY A 65 19.14 15.63 -5.07
N PRO A 66 19.71 14.91 -4.08
CA PRO A 66 19.05 13.76 -3.44
C PRO A 66 17.74 14.15 -2.75
N PHE A 67 17.64 15.36 -2.21
CA PHE A 67 16.46 15.84 -1.51
C PHE A 67 15.30 16.15 -2.48
N ALA A 68 15.59 16.78 -3.62
CA ALA A 68 14.56 17.09 -4.62
C ALA A 68 14.01 15.82 -5.26
N LEU A 69 14.90 14.89 -5.63
CA LEU A 69 14.51 13.58 -6.15
C LEU A 69 13.69 12.78 -5.13
N TRP A 70 14.10 12.79 -3.86
CA TRP A 70 13.37 12.13 -2.78
C TRP A 70 11.94 12.69 -2.64
N LEU A 71 11.77 14.01 -2.67
CA LEU A 71 10.44 14.64 -2.59
C LEU A 71 9.59 14.36 -3.83
N GLU A 72 10.16 14.44 -5.03
CA GLU A 72 9.44 14.19 -6.28
C GLU A 72 8.93 12.74 -6.34
N VAL A 73 9.80 11.77 -6.04
CA VAL A 73 9.42 10.36 -6.02
C VAL A 73 8.41 10.10 -4.90
N SER A 74 8.55 10.74 -3.73
CA SER A 74 7.57 10.63 -2.65
C SER A 74 6.20 11.16 -3.06
N ALA A 75 6.14 12.32 -3.73
CA ALA A 75 4.89 12.89 -4.23
C ALA A 75 4.22 11.98 -5.27
N LEU A 76 5.01 11.34 -6.12
CA LEU A 76 4.51 10.43 -7.16
C LEU A 76 4.02 9.08 -6.59
N VAL A 77 4.63 8.59 -5.51
CA VAL A 77 4.24 7.33 -4.83
C VAL A 77 3.06 7.53 -3.87
N LEU A 78 2.87 8.75 -3.36
CA LEU A 78 1.82 9.10 -2.40
C LEU A 78 0.40 8.59 -2.75
N PRO A 79 -0.15 8.77 -3.98
CA PRO A 79 -1.50 8.28 -4.29
C PRO A 79 -1.62 6.76 -4.17
N PHE A 80 -0.55 6.01 -4.48
CA PHE A 80 -0.52 4.56 -4.32
C PHE A 80 -0.50 4.15 -2.85
N GLN A 81 0.22 4.90 -2.00
CA GLN A 81 0.24 4.65 -0.56
C GLN A 81 -1.10 4.96 0.10
N VAL A 82 -1.77 6.05 -0.30
CA VAL A 82 -3.15 6.33 0.15
C VAL A 82 -4.08 5.17 -0.24
N GLY A 83 -3.99 4.69 -1.48
CA GLY A 83 -4.75 3.52 -1.94
C GLY A 83 -4.47 2.25 -1.12
N ALA A 84 -3.20 1.97 -0.81
CA ALA A 84 -2.79 0.82 -0.01
C ALA A 84 -3.33 0.87 1.41
N VAL A 85 -3.23 2.02 2.08
CA VAL A 85 -3.79 2.22 3.43
C VAL A 85 -5.31 2.03 3.42
N LEU A 86 -6.02 2.61 2.44
CA LEU A 86 -7.47 2.44 2.32
C LEU A 86 -7.85 0.98 2.06
N LEU A 87 -7.09 0.28 1.21
CA LEU A 87 -7.29 -1.14 0.95
C LEU A 87 -7.08 -1.98 2.21
N ALA A 88 -6.00 -1.74 2.96
CA ALA A 88 -5.71 -2.41 4.22
C ALA A 88 -6.84 -2.19 5.24
N LEU A 89 -7.30 -0.95 5.41
CA LEU A 89 -8.41 -0.63 6.31
C LEU A 89 -9.73 -1.29 5.86
N ARG A 90 -10.00 -1.33 4.55
CA ARG A 90 -11.18 -2.02 3.99
C ARG A 90 -11.12 -3.53 4.28
N ILE A 91 -9.96 -4.16 4.10
CA ILE A 91 -9.76 -5.59 4.38
C ILE A 91 -9.89 -5.84 5.89
N ALA A 92 -9.26 -5.02 6.73
CA ALA A 92 -9.34 -5.14 8.18
C ALA A 92 -10.79 -5.05 8.69
N ARG A 93 -11.56 -4.06 8.21
CA ARG A 93 -12.98 -3.90 8.54
C ARG A 93 -13.83 -5.10 8.11
N ARG A 94 -13.55 -5.68 6.94
CA ARG A 94 -14.24 -6.88 6.44
C ARG A 94 -13.93 -8.12 7.27
N ARG A 95 -12.70 -8.27 7.78
CA ARG A 95 -12.27 -9.46 8.51
C ARG A 95 -12.58 -9.44 10.00
N VAL A 96 -12.50 -8.28 10.65
CA VAL A 96 -12.62 -8.16 12.11
C VAL A 96 -13.94 -7.53 12.55
N GLY A 97 -14.70 -6.95 11.62
CA GLY A 97 -15.96 -6.26 11.90
C GLY A 97 -15.75 -4.79 12.29
N PRO A 98 -16.83 -4.03 12.55
CA PRO A 98 -16.79 -2.59 12.76
C PRO A 98 -16.21 -2.14 14.11
N SER A 99 -15.99 -3.07 15.06
CA SER A 99 -15.48 -2.76 16.40
C SER A 99 -13.95 -2.85 16.46
N ILE A 100 -13.26 -1.72 16.25
CA ILE A 100 -11.80 -1.60 16.35
C ILE A 100 -11.36 -1.29 17.79
N ARG A 101 -11.99 -1.90 18.79
CA ARG A 101 -11.73 -1.59 20.21
C ARG A 101 -10.72 -2.51 20.89
N THR A 102 -10.33 -3.61 20.25
CA THR A 102 -9.41 -4.59 20.83
C THR A 102 -8.01 -4.44 20.26
N LEU A 103 -6.98 -4.62 21.11
CA LEU A 103 -5.56 -4.65 20.71
C LEU A 103 -5.31 -5.60 19.54
N ARG A 104 -6.01 -6.75 19.52
CA ARG A 104 -5.96 -7.71 18.41
C ARG A 104 -6.41 -7.11 17.08
N THR A 105 -7.45 -6.27 17.09
CA THR A 105 -7.94 -5.60 15.87
C THR A 105 -6.96 -4.55 15.39
N LEU A 106 -6.37 -3.79 16.31
CA LEU A 106 -5.30 -2.82 16.00
C LEU A 106 -4.08 -3.53 15.42
N ALA A 107 -3.67 -4.66 15.99
CA ALA A 107 -2.55 -5.44 15.49
C ALA A 107 -2.81 -5.98 14.07
N VAL A 108 -4.00 -6.53 13.80
CA VAL A 108 -4.37 -7.03 12.46
C VAL A 108 -4.44 -5.88 11.45
N ALA A 109 -5.05 -4.76 11.81
CA ALA A 109 -5.12 -3.58 10.94
C ALA A 109 -3.72 -3.01 10.65
N GLY A 110 -2.89 -2.86 11.68
CA GLY A 110 -1.50 -2.41 11.55
C GLY A 110 -0.68 -3.34 10.66
N ALA A 111 -0.76 -4.66 10.88
CA ALA A 111 -0.07 -5.64 10.06
C ALA A 111 -0.51 -5.59 8.59
N LEU A 112 -1.81 -5.41 8.33
CA LEU A 112 -2.31 -5.23 6.96
C LEU A 112 -1.80 -3.96 6.31
N VAL A 113 -1.76 -2.84 7.05
CA VAL A 113 -1.20 -1.59 6.55
C VAL A 113 0.26 -1.80 6.17
N VAL A 114 1.08 -2.29 7.10
CA VAL A 114 2.50 -2.59 6.88
C VAL A 114 2.69 -3.48 5.66
N ALA A 115 1.90 -4.56 5.54
CA ALA A 115 2.01 -5.47 4.41
C ALA A 115 1.70 -4.76 3.08
N THR A 116 0.58 -4.02 3.01
CA THR A 116 0.18 -3.35 1.77
C THR A 116 1.13 -2.22 1.36
N THR A 117 1.60 -1.41 2.31
CA THR A 117 2.52 -0.30 2.01
C THR A 117 3.91 -0.83 1.64
N SER A 118 4.37 -1.91 2.28
CA SER A 118 5.63 -2.56 1.91
C SER A 118 5.60 -3.13 0.48
N VAL A 119 4.45 -3.65 0.03
CA VAL A 119 4.28 -4.10 -1.36
C VAL A 119 4.39 -2.92 -2.33
N VAL A 120 3.82 -1.75 -2.00
CA VAL A 120 3.95 -0.54 -2.83
C VAL A 120 5.41 -0.07 -2.87
N GLY A 121 6.08 0.00 -1.73
CA GLY A 121 7.50 0.38 -1.64
C GLY A 121 8.41 -0.56 -2.43
N ALA A 122 8.21 -1.88 -2.30
CA ALA A 122 8.94 -2.88 -3.07
C ALA A 122 8.64 -2.79 -4.59
N GLY A 123 7.39 -2.52 -4.95
CA GLY A 123 7.00 -2.31 -6.35
C GLY A 123 7.69 -1.10 -6.98
N ALA A 124 7.80 0.01 -6.25
CA ALA A 124 8.53 1.20 -6.69
C ALA A 124 10.03 0.90 -6.90
N LEU A 125 10.65 0.12 -6.02
CA LEU A 125 12.02 -0.36 -6.17
C LEU A 125 12.22 -1.19 -7.44
N VAL A 126 11.33 -2.16 -7.69
CA VAL A 126 11.38 -3.02 -8.88
C VAL A 126 11.20 -2.20 -10.15
N ALA A 127 10.25 -1.27 -10.17
CA ALA A 127 10.01 -0.41 -11.32
C ALA A 127 11.23 0.47 -11.63
N ASN A 128 11.88 1.03 -10.60
CA ASN A 128 13.08 1.84 -10.79
C ASN A 128 14.26 1.01 -11.30
N ALA A 129 14.47 -0.19 -10.75
CA ALA A 129 15.50 -1.13 -11.22
C ALA A 129 15.24 -1.58 -12.66
N ALA A 130 13.99 -1.85 -13.03
CA ALA A 130 13.63 -2.23 -14.40
C ALA A 130 13.92 -1.09 -15.39
N ARG A 131 13.66 0.16 -15.00
CA ARG A 131 13.94 1.34 -15.81
C ARG A 131 15.46 1.54 -16.00
N ASP A 132 16.23 1.43 -14.92
CA ASP A 132 17.69 1.54 -14.97
C ASP A 132 18.30 0.43 -15.85
N TYR A 133 17.75 -0.80 -15.75
CA TYR A 133 18.12 -1.91 -16.62
C TYR A 133 17.81 -1.64 -18.11
N GLN A 134 16.67 -1.02 -18.42
CA GLN A 134 16.34 -0.66 -19.81
C GLN A 134 17.33 0.36 -20.38
N PHE A 135 17.75 1.35 -19.59
CA PHE A 135 18.76 2.31 -20.01
C PHE A 135 20.11 1.63 -20.25
N GLN A 136 20.59 0.85 -19.29
CA GLN A 136 21.86 0.11 -19.43
C GLN A 136 21.83 -0.86 -20.63
N ALA A 137 20.70 -1.54 -20.87
CA ALA A 137 20.55 -2.43 -22.02
C ALA A 137 20.60 -1.66 -23.35
N SER A 138 19.99 -0.48 -23.43
CA SER A 138 19.99 0.35 -24.64
C SER A 138 21.38 0.89 -25.00
N GLU A 139 22.20 1.21 -23.99
CA GLU A 139 23.58 1.64 -24.19
C GLU A 139 24.50 0.48 -24.59
N ALA A 140 24.34 -0.68 -23.95
CA ALA A 140 25.08 -1.88 -24.31
C ALA A 140 24.79 -2.33 -25.75
N ASP A 141 23.52 -2.26 -26.18
CA ASP A 141 23.13 -2.57 -27.55
C ASP A 141 23.77 -1.56 -28.53
N ARG A 142 23.76 -0.25 -28.22
CA ARG A 142 24.41 0.80 -29.04
C ARG A 142 25.93 0.61 -29.15
N MET A 143 26.62 0.27 -28.07
CA MET A 143 28.06 -0.04 -28.11
C MET A 143 28.33 -1.30 -28.93
N ALA A 144 27.49 -2.33 -28.80
CA ALA A 144 27.61 -3.56 -29.60
C ALA A 144 27.43 -3.26 -31.10
N TYR A 145 26.51 -2.38 -31.49
CA TYR A 145 26.36 -1.93 -32.88
C TYR A 145 27.58 -1.15 -33.40
N MET A 146 28.25 -0.37 -32.55
CA MET A 146 29.46 0.37 -32.93
C MET A 146 30.72 -0.54 -33.01
N HIS A 147 30.81 -1.57 -32.17
CA HIS A 147 31.96 -2.49 -32.16
C HIS A 147 31.81 -3.67 -33.13
N HIS A 148 30.58 -4.09 -33.42
CA HIS A 148 30.28 -5.20 -34.32
C HIS A 148 29.15 -4.78 -35.28
N GLY A 149 29.53 -4.17 -36.40
CA GLY A 149 28.62 -4.05 -37.53
C GLY A 149 28.05 -5.45 -37.84
N SER A 150 26.73 -5.58 -37.80
CA SER A 150 25.97 -6.82 -38.05
C SER A 150 26.21 -7.99 -37.08
N ALA A 151 25.61 -7.96 -35.89
CA ALA A 151 25.25 -9.18 -35.17
C ALA A 151 23.77 -9.12 -34.73
N THR A 152 22.98 -10.06 -35.23
CA THR A 152 21.52 -10.12 -35.18
C THR A 152 20.98 -10.28 -33.74
N VAL A 153 20.35 -9.22 -33.24
CA VAL A 153 19.81 -9.07 -31.88
C VAL A 153 18.52 -9.89 -31.63
N ALA A 154 17.97 -10.53 -32.67
CA ALA A 154 16.68 -11.23 -32.60
C ALA A 154 16.67 -12.48 -31.69
N GLY A 155 17.83 -13.08 -31.37
CA GLY A 155 17.92 -14.27 -30.52
C GLY A 155 17.98 -13.98 -29.01
N ALA A 156 18.37 -12.76 -28.60
CA ALA A 156 18.62 -12.44 -27.20
C ALA A 156 17.34 -12.08 -26.41
N ALA A 157 16.32 -11.55 -27.08
CA ALA A 157 15.05 -11.19 -26.45
C ALA A 157 14.20 -12.43 -26.11
N ALA A 158 14.27 -13.50 -26.91
CA ALA A 158 13.51 -14.74 -26.67
C ALA A 158 14.05 -15.55 -25.46
N ALA A 159 15.34 -15.43 -25.14
CA ALA A 159 15.95 -16.13 -24.01
C ALA A 159 15.66 -15.46 -22.65
N ALA A 160 15.26 -14.18 -22.63
CA ALA A 160 14.96 -13.43 -21.41
C ALA A 160 13.56 -13.74 -20.82
N ALA A 161 12.67 -14.38 -21.59
CA ALA A 161 11.30 -14.69 -21.18
C ALA A 161 11.13 -16.08 -20.51
N THR A 162 12.19 -16.90 -20.43
CA THR A 162 12.09 -18.26 -19.87
C THR A 162 12.95 -18.41 -18.61
N PRO A 163 12.36 -18.41 -17.40
CA PRO A 163 13.10 -18.75 -16.20
C PRO A 163 13.36 -20.27 -16.21
N GLY A 164 14.61 -20.68 -16.46
CA GLY A 164 15.04 -22.06 -16.19
C GLY A 164 15.67 -22.86 -17.34
N ARG A 165 16.11 -22.26 -18.46
CA ARG A 165 16.83 -23.04 -19.49
C ARG A 165 18.25 -22.52 -19.73
N ASN A 166 19.20 -23.28 -19.19
CA ASN A 166 20.64 -23.35 -19.48
C ASN A 166 21.53 -22.19 -18.99
N ASP A 167 22.30 -22.47 -17.93
CA ASP A 167 23.40 -21.62 -17.43
C ASP A 167 24.72 -21.82 -18.20
N ALA A 168 24.83 -22.85 -19.04
CA ALA A 168 26.08 -23.22 -19.70
C ALA A 168 26.40 -22.48 -21.02
N THR A 169 25.45 -21.74 -21.61
CA THR A 169 25.60 -21.15 -22.97
C THR A 169 25.60 -19.62 -22.99
N CYS A 170 25.54 -18.96 -21.84
CA CYS A 170 25.46 -17.51 -21.73
C CYS A 170 26.86 -16.91 -21.56
N VAL A 171 27.55 -16.64 -22.68
CA VAL A 171 28.86 -15.95 -22.74
C VAL A 171 28.71 -14.52 -23.27
N GLY A 172 29.63 -13.63 -22.90
CA GLY A 172 29.65 -12.25 -23.38
C GLY A 172 28.51 -11.37 -22.82
N PRO A 173 27.79 -10.59 -23.67
CA PRO A 173 26.76 -9.62 -23.22
C PRO A 173 25.61 -10.24 -22.40
N CYS A 174 25.30 -11.51 -22.68
CA CYS A 174 24.31 -12.28 -21.92
C CYS A 174 24.76 -12.47 -20.45
N HIS A 175 26.04 -12.81 -20.24
CA HIS A 175 26.59 -13.04 -18.90
C HIS A 175 26.59 -11.75 -18.06
N ALA A 176 26.95 -10.63 -18.70
CA ALA A 176 26.89 -9.31 -18.07
C ALA A 176 25.45 -8.96 -17.64
N LYS A 177 24.45 -9.15 -18.51
CA LYS A 177 23.02 -8.92 -18.18
C LYS A 177 22.55 -9.81 -17.01
N ARG A 178 22.93 -11.09 -16.97
CA ARG A 178 22.60 -12.00 -15.84
C ARG A 178 23.29 -11.60 -14.54
N ALA A 179 24.54 -11.14 -14.60
CA ALA A 179 25.26 -10.66 -13.42
C ALA A 179 24.58 -9.44 -12.79
N THR A 180 24.14 -8.48 -13.61
CA THR A 180 23.40 -7.29 -13.16
C THR A 180 22.05 -7.66 -12.56
N LEU A 181 21.29 -8.56 -13.20
CA LEU A 181 20.02 -9.05 -12.63
C LEU A 181 20.20 -9.75 -11.28
N ARG A 182 21.23 -10.58 -11.12
CA ARG A 182 21.54 -11.22 -9.84
C ARG A 182 21.94 -10.21 -8.77
N ALA A 183 22.69 -9.17 -9.14
CA ALA A 183 23.04 -8.08 -8.23
C ALA A 183 21.80 -7.32 -7.76
N HIS A 184 20.89 -6.96 -8.68
CA HIS A 184 19.62 -6.33 -8.31
C HIS A 184 18.73 -7.23 -7.46
N ALA A 185 18.63 -8.53 -7.77
CA ALA A 185 17.85 -9.46 -6.98
C ALA A 185 18.38 -9.58 -5.54
N ARG A 186 19.70 -9.67 -5.36
CA ARG A 186 20.32 -9.65 -4.03
C ARG A 186 20.10 -8.31 -3.32
N GLY A 187 20.26 -7.20 -4.04
CA GLY A 187 19.95 -5.87 -3.51
C GLY A 187 18.53 -5.78 -2.98
N ILE A 188 17.54 -6.19 -3.78
CA ILE A 188 16.12 -6.23 -3.36
C ILE A 188 15.93 -7.14 -2.14
N ALA A 189 16.57 -8.32 -2.13
CA ALA A 189 16.49 -9.23 -0.99
C ALA A 189 17.04 -8.62 0.30
N HIS A 190 18.09 -7.78 0.20
CA HIS A 190 18.63 -7.06 1.36
C HIS A 190 17.78 -5.87 1.78
N VAL A 191 17.15 -5.14 0.83
CA VAL A 191 16.38 -3.92 1.13
C VAL A 191 14.97 -4.22 1.64
N ALA A 192 14.32 -5.26 1.13
CA ALA A 192 12.97 -5.65 1.52
C ALA A 192 12.76 -5.75 3.05
N PRO A 193 13.64 -6.39 3.86
CA PRO A 193 13.45 -6.44 5.31
C PRO A 193 13.56 -5.06 5.97
N PHE A 194 14.40 -4.16 5.47
CA PHE A 194 14.50 -2.79 6.02
C PHE A 194 13.24 -1.97 5.74
N VAL A 195 12.63 -2.13 4.56
CA VAL A 195 11.34 -1.48 4.22
C VAL A 195 10.24 -1.97 5.17
N VAL A 196 10.15 -3.28 5.39
CA VAL A 196 9.17 -3.85 6.33
C VAL A 196 9.42 -3.33 7.75
N LEU A 197 10.67 -3.30 8.20
CA LEU A 197 11.04 -2.82 9.53
C LEU A 197 10.69 -1.34 9.72
N ALA A 198 10.99 -0.49 8.74
CA ALA A 198 10.63 0.93 8.79
C ALA A 198 9.11 1.12 8.85
N ASN A 199 8.36 0.38 8.03
CA ASN A 199 6.90 0.42 8.06
C ASN A 199 6.33 -0.06 9.40
N LEU A 200 6.91 -1.09 10.01
CA LEU A 200 6.53 -1.51 11.37
C LEU A 200 6.76 -0.42 12.40
N VAL A 201 7.91 0.27 12.34
CA VAL A 201 8.24 1.36 13.27
C VAL A 201 7.29 2.54 13.08
N VAL A 202 7.06 2.99 11.83
CA VAL A 202 6.17 4.12 11.52
C VAL A 202 4.73 3.82 11.95
N VAL A 203 4.20 2.66 11.56
CA VAL A 203 2.84 2.25 11.92
C VAL A 203 2.71 2.05 13.43
N GLY A 204 3.68 1.37 14.05
CA GLY A 204 3.70 1.17 15.50
C GLY A 204 3.73 2.49 16.27
N TRP A 205 4.54 3.45 15.82
CA TRP A 205 4.62 4.79 16.40
C TRP A 205 3.30 5.56 16.27
N VAL A 206 2.68 5.56 15.08
CA VAL A 206 1.37 6.20 14.87
C VAL A 206 0.28 5.55 15.72
N VAL A 207 0.28 4.22 15.83
CA VAL A 207 -0.67 3.48 16.68
C VAL A 207 -0.43 3.80 18.16
N ALA A 208 0.82 3.91 18.61
CA ALA A 208 1.15 4.28 19.99
C ALA A 208 0.65 5.70 20.32
N MET A 209 0.85 6.66 19.41
CA MET A 209 0.33 8.03 19.58
C MET A 209 -1.21 8.08 19.56
N ALA A 210 -1.86 7.30 18.69
CA ALA A 210 -3.32 7.25 18.61
C ALA A 210 -3.95 6.52 19.82
N GLY A 211 -3.28 5.49 20.35
CA GLY A 211 -3.74 4.66 21.46
C GLY A 211 -3.89 5.42 22.78
N GLY A 212 -3.10 6.47 22.99
CA GLY A 212 -3.23 7.35 24.17
C GLY A 212 -4.54 8.14 24.24
N SER A 213 -5.31 8.22 23.15
CA SER A 213 -6.61 8.92 23.09
C SER A 213 -7.83 8.03 23.34
N LEU A 214 -7.68 6.70 23.36
CA LEU A 214 -8.80 5.75 23.43
C LEU A 214 -9.35 5.52 24.85
N ASP A 215 -8.59 5.85 25.89
CA ASP A 215 -9.03 5.77 27.29
C ASP A 215 -9.71 7.06 27.80
N ALA A 216 -9.61 8.17 27.06
CA ALA A 216 -10.23 9.44 27.41
C ALA A 216 -11.66 9.53 26.83
N SER A 217 -12.53 8.57 27.11
CA SER A 217 -13.96 8.79 26.90
C SER A 217 -14.49 9.63 28.07
N PRO A 218 -14.94 10.88 27.84
CA PRO A 218 -15.59 11.65 28.88
C PRO A 218 -16.85 10.90 29.27
N ARG A 219 -16.86 10.36 30.49
CA ARG A 219 -18.04 9.80 31.12
C ARG A 219 -19.09 10.91 31.08
N ARG A 220 -19.99 10.86 30.10
CA ARG A 220 -21.09 11.82 29.93
C ARG A 220 -21.92 11.68 31.20
N ARG A 221 -21.65 12.55 32.20
CA ARG A 221 -22.46 12.67 33.41
C ARG A 221 -23.87 12.92 32.93
N ARG A 222 -24.71 11.92 33.08
CA ARG A 222 -26.15 12.04 32.92
C ARG A 222 -26.59 13.10 33.94
N PRO A 223 -27.24 14.20 33.55
CA PRO A 223 -27.85 15.09 34.51
C PRO A 223 -28.90 14.26 35.25
N ALA A 224 -28.77 14.16 36.57
CA ALA A 224 -29.86 13.69 37.41
C ALA A 224 -30.92 14.78 37.37
N THR A 225 -32.02 14.52 36.67
CA THR A 225 -33.24 15.31 36.80
C THR A 225 -33.79 15.02 38.19
N ALA A 226 -33.71 16.03 39.07
CA ALA A 226 -34.50 16.14 40.28
C ALA A 226 -35.88 16.74 39.94
#